data_AF-A0A7X8ZEV4-F1
#
_entry.id   AF-A0A7X8ZEV4-F1
#
_cell.length_a   1.000
_cell.length_b   1.000
_cell.length_c   1.000
_cell.angle_alpha   90.00
_cell.angle_beta   90.00
_cell.angle_gamma   90.00
#
_symmetry.space_group_name_H-M   'P 1'
#
loop_
_entity.id
_entity.type
_entity.pdbx_description
1 polymer ?
#
loop_
_entity_poly.entity_id
_entity_poly.type
_entity_poly.pdbx_seq_one_letter_code
_entity_poly.pdbx_strand_id
1 'polypeptide(L)'
;PPIKGRESALFSDQIADPLTQAMILTAIVISMAMTAFMLSLAYRQYRYRTEDFIQDDTEDVAISVRPNIASAAPDHDASDDPETGRMTSEGDEFGPESFELPLKGEKDE
;
A
#
# COMPACT_ATOMS: atom_id res chain seq x y z
N PRO A 1 -32.08 42.50 15.90
CA PRO A 1 -31.65 41.08 16.05
C PRO A 1 -32.25 40.46 17.33
N PRO A 2 -32.70 39.19 17.40
CA PRO A 2 -33.61 38.80 18.46
C PRO A 2 -32.85 38.38 19.72
N ILE A 3 -32.22 39.37 20.34
CA ILE A 3 -31.96 39.38 21.77
C ILE A 3 -33.15 40.12 22.39
N LYS A 4 -34.05 39.38 23.05
CA LYS A 4 -35.21 39.96 23.74
C LYS A 4 -34.71 40.80 24.93
N GLY A 5 -35.28 42.00 25.12
CA GLY A 5 -34.96 42.88 26.26
C GLY A 5 -33.95 44.01 25.98
N ARG A 6 -33.65 44.34 24.71
CA ARG A 6 -32.89 45.56 24.39
C ARG A 6 -33.85 46.75 24.19
N GLU A 7 -33.66 47.81 24.97
CA GLU A 7 -34.40 49.08 24.85
C GLU A 7 -33.75 50.06 23.85
N SER A 8 -32.59 49.70 23.28
CA SER A 8 -31.80 50.59 22.43
C SER A 8 -32.11 50.41 20.93
N ALA A 9 -32.68 51.48 20.35
CA ALA A 9 -32.64 51.91 18.95
C ALA A 9 -33.62 51.25 17.94
N LEU A 10 -34.60 52.08 17.57
CA LEU A 10 -35.37 52.16 16.31
C LEU A 10 -34.87 51.29 15.15
N PHE A 11 -35.34 50.05 15.04
CA PHE A 11 -35.27 49.26 13.81
C PHE A 11 -36.55 48.42 13.71
N SER A 12 -37.65 49.01 13.23
CA SER A 12 -38.95 48.33 13.16
C SER A 12 -39.29 47.70 11.81
N ASP A 13 -38.39 47.66 10.82
CA ASP A 13 -38.80 47.26 9.46
C ASP A 13 -38.06 46.05 8.87
N GLN A 14 -36.95 45.59 9.47
CA GLN A 14 -36.25 44.37 9.03
C GLN A 14 -35.73 43.56 10.22
N ILE A 15 -36.65 42.83 10.87
CA ILE A 15 -36.33 41.84 11.89
C ILE A 15 -36.04 40.52 11.16
N ALA A 16 -34.85 39.95 11.36
CA ALA A 16 -34.53 38.61 10.85
C ALA A 16 -35.47 37.56 11.45
N ASP A 17 -35.90 36.59 10.63
CA ASP A 17 -36.80 35.52 11.06
C ASP A 17 -36.16 34.65 12.16
N PRO A 18 -36.73 34.63 13.39
CA PRO A 18 -36.19 33.84 14.49
C PRO A 18 -36.25 32.32 14.24
N LEU A 19 -37.17 31.83 13.41
CA LEU A 19 -37.24 30.40 13.07
C LEU A 19 -36.04 30.00 12.22
N THR A 20 -35.78 30.76 11.15
CA THR A 20 -34.61 30.55 10.29
C THR A 20 -33.30 30.63 11.10
N GLN A 21 -33.19 31.56 12.05
CA GLN A 21 -32.02 31.66 12.91
C GLN A 21 -31.81 30.41 13.77
N ALA A 22 -32.87 29.85 14.36
CA ALA A 22 -32.79 28.63 15.13
C ALA A 22 -32.38 27.42 14.25
N MET A 23 -32.93 27.32 13.04
CA MET A 23 -32.59 26.26 12.09
C MET A 23 -31.13 26.30 11.63
N ILE A 24 -30.56 27.51 11.42
CA ILE A 24 -29.15 27.65 11.07
C ILE A 24 -28.25 27.28 12.24
N LEU A 25 -28.62 27.64 13.47
CA LEU A 25 -27.84 27.28 14.66
C LEU A 25 -27.76 25.75 14.84
N THR A 26 -28.87 25.03 14.67
CA THR A 26 -28.88 23.56 14.76
C THR A 26 -28.08 22.93 13.63
N ALA A 27 -28.19 23.44 12.40
CA ALA A 27 -27.41 22.97 11.27
C ALA A 27 -25.90 23.12 11.52
N ILE A 28 -25.44 24.28 12.00
CA ILE A 28 -24.02 24.52 12.31
C ILE A 28 -23.50 23.50 13.33
N VAL A 29 -24.25 23.27 14.42
CA VAL A 29 -23.84 22.34 15.47
C VAL A 29 -23.80 20.89 14.97
N ILE A 30 -24.81 20.47 14.21
CA ILE A 30 -24.87 19.12 13.64
C ILE A 30 -23.71 18.92 12.65
N SER A 31 -23.42 19.89 11.78
CA SER A 31 -22.30 19.83 10.84
C SER A 31 -20.95 19.78 11.56
N MET A 32 -20.75 20.57 12.61
CA MET A 32 -19.53 20.51 13.42
C MET A 32 -19.36 19.14 14.10
N ALA A 33 -20.44 18.58 14.66
CA ALA A 33 -20.41 17.26 15.27
C ALA A 33 -20.09 16.16 14.25
N MET A 34 -20.71 16.22 13.06
CA MET A 34 -20.49 15.26 11.99
C MET A 34 -19.06 15.33 11.44
N THR A 35 -18.53 16.54 11.22
CA THR A 35 -17.14 16.73 10.76
C THR A 35 -16.11 16.27 11.80
N ALA A 36 -16.32 16.56 13.08
CA ALA A 36 -15.46 16.07 14.16
C ALA A 36 -15.50 14.54 14.27
N PHE A 37 -16.68 13.93 14.11
CA PHE A 37 -16.82 12.47 14.07
C PHE A 37 -16.11 11.86 12.86
N MET A 38 -16.30 12.42 11.66
CA MET A 38 -15.58 11.99 10.46
C MET A 38 -14.06 12.11 10.61
N LEU A 39 -13.57 13.21 11.18
CA LEU A 39 -12.14 13.40 11.44
C LEU A 39 -11.61 12.35 12.43
N SER A 40 -12.40 12.00 13.45
CA SER A 40 -12.06 10.95 14.41
C SER A 40 -11.97 9.56 13.75
N LEU A 41 -12.90 9.24 12.85
CA LEU A 41 -12.85 7.99 12.08
C LEU A 41 -11.68 7.98 11.11
N ALA A 42 -11.40 9.08 10.42
CA ALA A 42 -10.26 9.22 9.52
C ALA A 42 -8.93 9.02 10.28
N TYR A 43 -8.78 9.67 11.44
CA TYR A 43 -7.62 9.48 12.31
C TYR A 43 -7.51 8.03 12.80
N ARG A 44 -8.63 7.42 13.22
CA ARG A 44 -8.65 6.01 13.61
C ARG A 44 -8.20 5.11 12.47
N GLN A 45 -8.76 5.29 11.27
CA GLN A 45 -8.37 4.50 10.09
C GLN A 45 -6.91 4.69 9.73
N TYR A 46 -6.41 5.94 9.74
CA TYR A 46 -5.00 6.24 9.51
C TYR A 46 -4.13 5.47 10.49
N ARG A 47 -4.45 5.49 11.79
CA ARG A 47 -3.72 4.75 12.81
C ARG A 47 -3.73 3.24 12.57
N TYR A 48 -4.85 2.66 12.16
CA TYR A 48 -4.95 1.21 11.88
C TYR A 48 -4.27 0.77 10.58
N ARG A 49 -4.23 1.63 9.55
CA ARG A 49 -3.63 1.30 8.24
C ARG A 49 -2.18 1.74 8.06
N THR A 50 -1.66 2.56 8.97
CA THR A 50 -0.23 2.98 8.94
C THR A 50 0.68 1.92 9.55
N GLU A 51 0.14 0.96 10.31
CA GLU A 51 0.86 -0.29 10.51
C GLU A 51 0.85 -1.03 9.18
N ASP A 52 2.01 -1.09 8.53
CA ASP A 52 2.28 -1.92 7.37
C ASP A 52 2.15 -3.39 7.78
N PHE A 53 0.91 -3.85 7.87
CA PHE A 53 0.58 -5.20 8.28
C PHE A 53 0.76 -6.11 7.06
N ILE A 54 1.97 -6.61 6.89
CA ILE A 54 2.26 -7.74 6.00
C ILE A 54 1.76 -8.98 6.74
N GLN A 55 0.86 -9.73 6.10
CA GLN A 55 0.29 -10.93 6.68
C GLN A 55 1.28 -12.08 6.56
N ASP A 56 1.58 -12.74 7.68
CA ASP A 56 2.36 -13.99 7.67
C ASP A 56 1.64 -15.05 6.83
N ASP A 57 2.23 -15.46 5.72
CA ASP A 57 1.66 -16.46 4.81
C ASP A 57 2.49 -17.77 4.80
N THR A 58 2.08 -18.72 3.95
CA THR A 58 2.80 -20.00 3.83
C THR A 58 4.19 -19.85 3.25
N GLU A 59 4.44 -18.78 2.48
CA GLU A 59 5.75 -18.49 1.90
C GLU A 59 6.71 -18.02 2.98
N ASP A 60 6.26 -17.24 3.97
CA ASP A 60 7.11 -16.84 5.11
C ASP A 60 7.62 -18.06 5.90
N VAL A 61 6.74 -19.05 6.12
CA VAL A 61 7.12 -20.31 6.74
C VAL A 61 8.14 -21.04 5.86
N ALA A 62 7.90 -21.13 4.56
CA ALA A 62 8.81 -21.77 3.61
C ALA A 62 10.19 -21.12 3.58
N ILE A 63 10.26 -19.78 3.62
CA ILE A 63 11.51 -19.02 3.70
C ILE A 63 12.20 -19.24 5.05
N SER A 64 11.46 -19.28 6.15
CA SER A 64 12.03 -19.46 7.50
C SER A 64 12.74 -20.80 7.71
N VAL A 65 12.25 -21.86 7.06
CA VAL A 65 12.84 -23.21 7.12
C VAL A 65 13.82 -23.47 5.97
N ARG A 66 13.99 -22.51 5.06
CA ARG A 66 14.83 -22.68 3.87
C ARG A 66 16.30 -22.84 4.29
N PRO A 67 16.96 -23.94 3.91
CA PRO A 67 18.38 -24.11 4.21
C PRO A 67 19.22 -23.07 3.46
N ASN A 68 20.27 -22.55 4.11
CA ASN A 68 21.19 -21.60 3.48
C ASN A 68 22.23 -22.34 2.63
N ILE A 69 21.77 -22.93 1.54
CA ILE A 69 22.57 -23.64 0.53
C ILE A 69 22.21 -23.08 -0.85
N ALA A 70 23.16 -23.11 -1.79
CA ALA A 70 22.96 -22.52 -3.12
C ALA A 70 21.76 -23.11 -3.86
N SER A 71 21.56 -24.43 -3.80
CA SER A 71 20.38 -25.14 -4.35
C SER A 71 19.02 -24.70 -3.79
N ALA A 72 19.02 -24.08 -2.62
CA ALA A 72 17.81 -23.55 -2.01
C ALA A 72 17.73 -22.03 -2.16
N ALA A 73 18.44 -21.41 -3.11
CA ALA A 73 18.26 -19.99 -3.42
C ALA A 73 17.03 -19.77 -4.32
N PRO A 74 16.32 -18.62 -4.25
CA PRO A 74 15.15 -18.34 -5.10
C PRO A 74 15.48 -18.31 -6.60
N ASP A 75 16.72 -17.96 -6.92
CA ASP A 75 17.28 -17.76 -8.24
C ASP A 75 18.13 -18.95 -8.72
N HIS A 76 18.15 -20.06 -7.97
CA HIS A 76 18.94 -21.24 -8.33
C HIS A 76 18.43 -21.87 -9.64
N ASP A 77 19.29 -21.91 -10.65
CA ASP A 77 19.04 -22.68 -11.87
C ASP A 77 19.40 -24.16 -11.66
N ALA A 78 18.67 -25.06 -12.30
CA ALA A 78 18.94 -26.51 -12.23
C ALA A 78 20.33 -26.90 -12.76
N SER A 79 20.94 -26.03 -13.57
CA SER A 79 22.27 -26.22 -14.14
C SER A 79 23.42 -25.75 -13.23
N ASP A 80 23.12 -24.99 -12.18
CA ASP A 80 24.14 -24.49 -11.25
C ASP A 80 24.57 -25.58 -10.26
N ASP A 81 25.79 -25.42 -9.73
CA ASP A 81 26.30 -26.29 -8.69
C ASP A 81 25.44 -26.15 -7.41
N PRO A 82 24.83 -27.24 -6.91
CA PRO A 82 23.91 -27.19 -5.78
C PRO A 82 24.54 -26.79 -4.45
N GLU A 83 25.87 -26.93 -4.32
CA GLU A 83 26.63 -26.52 -3.12
C GLU A 83 27.19 -25.10 -3.26
N THR A 84 27.72 -24.74 -4.44
CA THR A 84 28.46 -23.48 -4.62
C THR A 84 27.69 -22.37 -5.35
N GLY A 85 26.60 -22.70 -6.04
CA GLY A 85 25.78 -21.77 -6.83
C GLY A 85 26.51 -21.20 -8.05
N ARG A 86 27.57 -21.89 -8.49
CA ARG A 86 28.35 -21.48 -9.65
C ARG A 86 27.78 -22.13 -10.90
N MET A 87 27.79 -21.37 -11.97
CA MET A 87 27.60 -21.86 -13.33
C MET A 87 28.50 -23.09 -13.60
N THR A 88 27.88 -24.17 -14.06
CA THR A 88 28.57 -25.39 -14.48
C THR A 88 28.52 -25.53 -15.99
N SER A 89 29.39 -26.38 -16.55
CA SER A 89 29.37 -26.72 -17.97
C SER A 89 28.09 -27.45 -18.41
N GLU A 90 27.28 -27.96 -17.48
CA GLU A 90 25.97 -28.55 -17.81
C GLU A 90 24.95 -27.48 -18.23
N GLY A 91 25.11 -26.23 -17.79
CA GLY A 91 24.29 -25.09 -18.24
C GLY A 91 24.45 -24.79 -19.74
N ASP A 92 25.63 -25.06 -20.29
CA ASP A 92 25.92 -24.92 -21.72
C ASP A 92 25.24 -26.00 -22.58
N GLU A 93 24.74 -27.07 -21.96
CA GLU A 93 24.01 -28.17 -22.61
C GLU A 93 22.47 -27.96 -22.56
N PHE A 94 21.99 -27.06 -21.71
CA PHE A 94 20.57 -26.76 -21.53
C PHE A 94 20.08 -25.66 -22.50
N GLY A 95 19.97 -26.00 -23.79
CA GLY A 95 19.43 -25.12 -24.83
C GLY A 95 19.55 -25.73 -26.23
N PRO A 96 18.80 -25.27 -27.24
CA PRO A 96 18.98 -25.76 -28.61
C PRO A 96 20.34 -25.30 -29.15
N GLU A 97 21.26 -26.27 -29.30
CA GLU A 97 22.63 -26.21 -29.85
C GLU A 97 23.51 -25.03 -29.39
N SER A 98 24.51 -25.33 -28.56
CA SER A 98 25.52 -24.38 -28.11
C SER A 98 26.31 -23.82 -29.31
N PHE A 99 26.24 -22.50 -29.52
CA PHE A 99 26.81 -21.79 -30.67
C PHE A 99 28.35 -21.71 -30.66
N GLU A 100 29.03 -22.21 -29.62
CA GLU A 100 30.46 -22.01 -29.40
C GLU A 100 31.33 -23.24 -29.74
N LEU A 101 30.76 -24.26 -30.38
CA LEU A 101 31.54 -25.42 -30.82
C LEU A 101 32.69 -24.99 -31.76
N PRO A 102 33.95 -25.39 -31.49
CA PRO A 102 35.06 -25.08 -32.38
C PRO A 102 34.81 -25.67 -33.77
N LEU A 103 34.77 -24.83 -34.80
CA LEU A 103 34.66 -25.26 -36.20
C LEU A 103 35.81 -26.24 -36.51
N LYS A 104 35.49 -27.53 -36.69
CA LYS A 104 36.45 -28.49 -37.24
C LYS A 104 36.68 -28.13 -38.70
N GLY A 105 37.83 -27.55 -39.00
CA GLY A 105 38.27 -27.32 -40.37
C GLY A 105 38.26 -28.63 -41.16
N GLU A 106 37.73 -28.58 -42.39
CA GLU A 106 37.81 -29.68 -43.34
C GLU A 106 39.27 -30.14 -43.46
N LYS A 107 39.48 -31.46 -43.46
CA LYS A 107 40.77 -32.04 -43.80
C LYS A 107 41.00 -31.80 -45.29
N ASP A 108 41.99 -30.97 -45.61
CA ASP A 108 42.54 -30.84 -46.95
C ASP A 108 43.05 -32.23 -47.42
N GLU A 109 42.46 -32.78 -48.49
CA GLU A 109 43.07 -33.82 -49.35
C GLU A 109 43.96 -33.16 -50.41
#